data_AF-A0A818JIK2-F1
#
_entry.id   AF-A0A818JIK2-F1
#
_cell.length_a   1.000
_cell.length_b   1.000
_cell.length_c   1.000
_cell.angle_alpha   90.00
_cell.angle_beta   90.00
_cell.angle_gamma   90.00
#
_symmetry.space_group_name_H-M   'P 1'
#
loop_
_entity.id
_entity.type
_entity.pdbx_description
1 polymer ?
#
loop_
_entity_poly.entity_id
_entity_poly.type
_entity_poly.pdbx_seq_one_letter_code
_entity_poly.pdbx_strand_id
1 'polypeptide(L)'
;MPEKKKDDDSLLLRLRQLTKGLWYISEADYPLEPVSFPTPLSNKRLIEFAQPQSPTGTRVERQDLTEFLRYYTSEDNAEALGDPALTRRFQALESFLKRELEHVYVYRIGDEPRIVILALGTTKDGQRLVGFRTVSIETGDRYIVLRTNSGSWISTLGVGADGGWSISAEITTIPRSDGTSVVTDPSVCGPQSPPVDDVNFWTFEVQSEGESELVLSLF
;
A
#
# COMPACT_ATOMS: atom_id res chain seq x y z
N MET A 1 23.65 35.82 -14.15
CA MET A 1 24.49 35.01 -13.23
C MET A 1 23.99 33.57 -13.28
N PRO A 2 24.75 32.58 -13.78
CA PRO A 2 24.33 31.18 -13.87
C PRO A 2 25.19 30.30 -12.94
N GLU A 3 24.86 30.22 -11.66
CA GLU A 3 25.53 29.33 -10.69
C GLU A 3 24.58 28.26 -10.12
N LYS A 4 23.26 28.51 -10.15
CA LYS A 4 22.22 27.64 -9.57
C LYS A 4 22.10 26.23 -10.16
N LYS A 5 22.43 26.02 -11.44
CA LYS A 5 22.20 24.71 -12.11
C LYS A 5 23.12 23.60 -11.59
N LYS A 6 24.29 23.96 -11.06
CA LYS A 6 25.35 23.00 -10.68
C LYS A 6 25.09 22.34 -9.32
N ASP A 7 24.56 23.10 -8.35
CA ASP A 7 24.24 22.60 -7.01
C ASP A 7 23.03 21.66 -7.04
N ASP A 8 22.10 21.95 -7.94
CA ASP A 8 20.88 21.19 -8.18
C ASP A 8 21.14 19.80 -8.74
N ASP A 9 22.06 19.69 -9.69
CA ASP A 9 22.53 18.40 -10.24
C ASP A 9 23.33 17.61 -9.20
N SER A 10 24.08 18.29 -8.33
CA SER A 10 24.83 17.69 -7.23
C SER A 10 23.91 17.08 -6.15
N LEU A 11 22.80 17.75 -5.81
CA LEU A 11 21.82 17.23 -4.85
C LEU A 11 21.20 15.92 -5.34
N LEU A 12 20.73 15.90 -6.59
CA LEU A 12 20.09 14.71 -7.16
C LEU A 12 21.09 13.55 -7.36
N LEU A 13 22.35 13.86 -7.65
CA LEU A 13 23.43 12.86 -7.70
C LEU A 13 23.69 12.22 -6.34
N ARG A 14 23.74 13.02 -5.27
CA ARG A 14 23.90 12.50 -3.90
C ARG A 14 22.70 11.65 -3.48
N LEU A 15 21.49 12.08 -3.83
CA LEU A 15 20.30 11.30 -3.56
C LEU A 15 20.32 9.94 -4.27
N ARG A 16 20.72 9.92 -5.55
CA ARG A 16 20.94 8.66 -6.31
C ARG A 16 21.91 7.72 -5.60
N GLN A 17 22.97 8.25 -5.00
CA GLN A 17 23.94 7.43 -4.27
C GLN A 17 23.34 6.85 -2.98
N LEU A 18 22.56 7.64 -2.25
CA LEU A 18 21.92 7.22 -1.01
C LEU A 18 20.83 6.17 -1.24
N THR A 19 20.04 6.29 -2.31
CA THR A 19 18.96 5.33 -2.62
C THR A 19 19.42 4.08 -3.37
N LYS A 20 20.65 4.06 -3.90
CA LYS A 20 21.16 2.93 -4.72
C LYS A 20 21.15 1.62 -3.94
N GLY A 21 20.31 0.67 -4.33
CA GLY A 21 20.21 -0.63 -3.64
C GLY A 21 19.60 -0.52 -2.24
N LEU A 22 18.76 0.50 -2.02
CA LEU A 22 17.77 0.49 -0.95
C LEU A 22 16.44 0.00 -1.53
N TRP A 23 15.80 -0.91 -0.80
CA TRP A 23 14.53 -1.50 -1.13
C TRP A 23 13.54 -1.18 -0.02
N TYR A 24 12.34 -0.79 -0.41
CA TYR A 24 11.20 -0.70 0.49
C TYR A 24 10.54 -2.08 0.52
N ILE A 25 10.61 -2.70 1.69
CA ILE A 25 10.02 -3.98 2.04
C ILE A 25 8.56 -3.75 2.43
N SER A 26 7.66 -4.27 1.61
CA SER A 26 6.23 -4.41 1.88
C SER A 26 5.86 -5.88 1.67
N GLU A 27 4.69 -6.21 1.13
CA GLU A 27 4.45 -7.57 0.60
C GLU A 27 5.30 -7.88 -0.64
N ALA A 28 5.82 -6.84 -1.29
CA ALA A 28 6.81 -6.96 -2.34
C ALA A 28 7.90 -5.89 -2.19
N ASP A 29 9.10 -6.23 -2.66
CA ASP A 29 10.26 -5.37 -2.57
C ASP A 29 10.35 -4.43 -3.77
N TYR A 30 10.35 -3.12 -3.52
CA TYR A 30 10.51 -2.11 -4.57
C TYR A 30 11.69 -1.17 -4.30
N PRO A 31 12.46 -0.78 -5.33
CA PRO A 31 13.62 0.07 -5.14
C PRO A 31 13.21 1.52 -4.85
N LEU A 32 14.05 2.23 -4.10
CA LEU A 32 13.91 3.68 -3.94
C LEU A 32 14.50 4.41 -5.15
N GLU A 33 13.63 4.98 -5.98
CA GLU A 33 13.99 5.69 -7.20
C GLU A 33 14.05 7.20 -6.94
N PRO A 34 15.18 7.89 -7.22
CA PRO A 34 15.28 9.32 -7.02
C PRO A 34 14.47 10.08 -8.09
N VAL A 35 13.69 11.06 -7.65
CA VAL A 35 12.78 11.85 -8.49
C VAL A 35 12.95 13.35 -8.24
N SER A 36 12.63 14.16 -9.25
CA SER A 36 12.59 15.61 -9.14
C SER A 36 11.47 16.18 -10.02
N PHE A 37 10.73 17.14 -9.47
CA PHE A 37 9.61 17.81 -10.12
C PHE A 37 9.73 19.33 -9.98
N PRO A 38 9.22 20.11 -10.95
CA PRO A 38 9.10 21.56 -10.78
C PRO A 38 8.03 21.90 -9.73
N THR A 39 8.21 22.99 -8.99
CA THR A 39 7.15 23.55 -8.13
C THR A 39 6.32 24.60 -8.89
N PRO A 40 5.06 24.85 -8.51
CA PRO A 40 4.27 24.12 -7.50
C PRO A 40 3.73 22.79 -8.05
N LEU A 41 3.56 21.80 -7.17
CA LEU A 41 3.01 20.49 -7.51
C LEU A 41 1.63 20.33 -6.89
N SER A 42 0.60 20.12 -7.72
CA SER A 42 -0.76 19.87 -7.27
C SER A 42 -1.00 18.37 -7.05
N ASN A 43 -2.01 18.01 -6.25
CA ASN A 43 -2.43 16.61 -6.08
C ASN A 43 -2.76 15.94 -7.43
N LYS A 44 -3.35 16.68 -8.37
CA LYS A 44 -3.59 16.18 -9.74
C LYS A 44 -2.29 15.76 -10.42
N ARG A 45 -1.23 16.58 -10.34
CA ARG A 45 0.08 16.24 -10.91
C ARG A 45 0.73 15.06 -10.18
N LEU A 46 0.61 14.99 -8.85
CA LEU A 46 1.07 13.83 -8.07
C LEU A 46 0.42 12.53 -8.57
N ILE A 47 -0.90 12.53 -8.78
CA ILE A 47 -1.64 11.38 -9.32
C ILE A 47 -1.18 11.07 -10.75
N GLU A 48 -1.08 12.07 -11.63
CA GLU A 48 -0.60 11.88 -13.01
C GLU A 48 0.79 11.22 -13.07
N PHE A 49 1.71 11.60 -12.17
CA PHE A 49 3.05 10.99 -12.09
C PHE A 49 3.04 9.60 -11.48
N ALA A 50 2.22 9.38 -10.45
CA ALA A 50 2.16 8.12 -9.75
C ALA A 50 1.45 7.04 -10.59
N GLN A 51 0.32 7.39 -11.17
CA GLN A 51 -0.59 6.49 -11.86
C GLN A 51 -1.37 7.26 -12.96
N PRO A 52 -0.81 7.38 -14.18
CA PRO A 52 -1.38 8.19 -15.27
C PRO A 52 -2.79 7.78 -15.71
N GLN A 53 -3.20 6.55 -15.43
CA GLN A 53 -4.49 5.98 -15.81
C GLN A 53 -5.50 5.91 -14.66
N SER A 54 -5.20 6.54 -13.52
CA SER A 54 -6.04 6.38 -12.34
C SER A 54 -7.36 7.15 -12.44
N PRO A 55 -8.43 6.60 -11.84
CA PRO A 55 -9.74 7.22 -11.87
C PRO A 55 -9.74 8.57 -11.15
N THR A 56 -10.62 9.46 -11.62
CA THR A 56 -10.87 10.75 -10.96
C THR A 56 -11.23 10.52 -9.51
N GLY A 57 -10.49 11.16 -8.59
CA GLY A 57 -10.69 11.00 -7.15
C GLY A 57 -9.73 10.01 -6.47
N THR A 58 -8.67 9.57 -7.15
CA THR A 58 -7.60 8.75 -6.55
C THR A 58 -7.15 9.34 -5.21
N ARG A 59 -7.10 8.49 -4.17
CA ARG A 59 -6.71 8.89 -2.82
C ARG A 59 -5.25 9.38 -2.82
N VAL A 60 -5.02 10.52 -2.17
CA VAL A 60 -3.69 11.05 -1.89
C VAL A 60 -3.62 11.35 -0.40
N GLU A 61 -2.83 10.57 0.31
CA GLU A 61 -2.57 10.78 1.73
C GLU A 61 -1.20 11.38 1.94
N ARG A 62 -1.08 12.19 2.99
CA ARG A 62 0.18 12.83 3.36
C ARG A 62 0.56 12.41 4.77
N GLN A 63 1.77 11.91 4.94
CA GLN A 63 2.36 11.56 6.22
C GLN A 63 3.76 12.17 6.37
N ASP A 64 4.29 12.18 7.59
CA ASP A 64 5.64 12.67 7.89
C ASP A 64 6.72 11.67 7.42
N LEU A 65 7.89 12.17 7.02
CA LEU A 65 9.02 11.32 6.60
C LEU A 65 9.51 10.41 7.72
N THR A 66 9.61 10.93 8.95
CA THR A 66 10.07 10.19 10.13
C THR A 66 9.11 9.05 10.42
N GLU A 67 7.81 9.33 10.37
CA GLU A 67 6.78 8.34 10.62
C GLU A 67 6.82 7.22 9.58
N PHE A 68 6.96 7.59 8.31
CA PHE A 68 7.07 6.62 7.22
C PHE A 68 8.29 5.71 7.33
N LEU A 69 9.45 6.28 7.68
CA LEU A 69 10.71 5.53 7.75
C LEU A 69 10.95 4.87 9.12
N ARG A 70 10.07 5.06 10.11
CA ARG A 70 10.29 4.59 11.50
C ARG A 70 10.68 3.13 11.61
N TYR A 71 10.09 2.28 10.75
CA TYR A 71 10.38 0.85 10.75
C TYR A 71 11.83 0.59 10.37
N TYR A 72 12.35 1.32 9.37
CA TYR A 72 13.70 1.18 8.84
C TYR A 72 14.77 1.90 9.66
N THR A 73 14.41 2.92 10.43
CA THR A 73 15.37 3.76 11.15
C THR A 73 15.45 3.46 12.64
N SER A 74 14.53 2.64 13.17
CA SER A 74 14.59 2.13 14.54
C SER A 74 15.69 1.08 14.70
N GLU A 75 16.51 1.23 15.74
CA GLU A 75 17.50 0.23 16.13
C GLU A 75 16.84 -1.06 16.61
N ASP A 76 15.68 -0.97 17.25
CA ASP A 76 14.91 -2.12 17.75
C ASP A 76 14.44 -3.04 16.61
N ASN A 77 14.24 -2.47 15.41
CA ASN A 77 13.85 -3.23 14.23
C ASN A 77 15.04 -3.69 13.38
N ALA A 78 16.29 -3.32 13.73
CA ALA A 78 17.47 -3.70 12.96
C ALA A 78 17.68 -5.22 12.93
N GLU A 79 17.29 -5.91 14.01
CA GLU A 79 17.29 -7.38 14.07
C GLU A 79 16.21 -8.00 13.17
N ALA A 80 14.99 -7.43 13.17
CA ALA A 80 13.89 -7.88 12.30
C ALA A 80 14.20 -7.65 10.80
N LEU A 81 14.95 -6.59 10.48
CA LEU A 81 15.45 -6.32 9.13
C LEU A 81 16.66 -7.20 8.75
N GLY A 82 17.28 -7.89 9.71
CA GLY A 82 18.42 -8.78 9.50
C GLY A 82 19.73 -8.09 9.05
N ASP A 83 19.74 -6.77 8.90
CA ASP A 83 20.89 -6.00 8.41
C ASP A 83 21.02 -4.62 9.10
N PRO A 84 21.89 -4.49 10.12
CA PRO A 84 22.19 -3.20 10.75
C PRO A 84 22.76 -2.15 9.79
N ALA A 85 23.40 -2.58 8.68
CA ALA A 85 23.88 -1.65 7.67
C ALA A 85 22.71 -1.02 6.90
N LEU A 86 21.62 -1.75 6.69
CA LEU A 86 20.41 -1.23 6.06
C LEU A 86 19.79 -0.11 6.89
N THR A 87 19.62 -0.33 8.21
CA THR A 87 19.11 0.69 9.14
C THR A 87 19.92 1.99 9.07
N ARG A 88 21.25 1.89 9.11
CA ARG A 88 22.14 3.06 9.01
C ARG A 88 21.99 3.80 7.68
N ARG A 89 21.77 3.08 6.58
CA ARG A 89 21.58 3.69 5.26
C ARG A 89 20.26 4.43 5.16
N PHE A 90 19.18 3.90 5.75
CA PHE A 90 17.90 4.60 5.86
C PHE A 90 18.00 5.83 6.77
N GLN A 91 18.70 5.75 7.91
CA GLN A 91 18.97 6.90 8.77
C GLN A 91 19.76 7.99 8.05
N ALA A 92 20.76 7.61 7.23
CA ALA A 92 21.54 8.53 6.42
C ALA A 92 20.69 9.20 5.34
N LEU A 93 19.79 8.45 4.68
CA LEU A 93 18.84 8.98 3.72
C LEU A 93 17.87 9.98 4.36
N GLU A 94 17.28 9.62 5.50
CA GLU A 94 16.36 10.48 6.24
C GLU A 94 17.03 11.80 6.66
N SER A 95 18.24 11.69 7.24
CA SER A 95 19.03 12.85 7.66
C SER A 95 19.42 13.74 6.50
N PHE A 96 19.74 13.16 5.34
CA PHE A 96 20.04 13.90 4.12
C PHE A 96 18.82 14.68 3.64
N LEU A 97 17.65 14.04 3.53
CA LEU A 97 16.43 14.70 3.07
C LEU A 97 16.03 15.84 4.00
N LYS A 98 16.07 15.63 5.32
CA LYS A 98 15.74 16.67 6.32
C LYS A 98 16.71 17.86 6.32
N ARG A 99 17.97 17.66 5.94
CA ARG A 99 18.99 18.72 5.93
C ARG A 99 19.01 19.52 4.62
N GLU A 100 18.84 18.83 3.50
CA GLU A 100 18.95 19.45 2.18
C GLU A 100 17.63 20.02 1.66
N LEU A 101 16.50 19.52 2.16
CA LEU A 101 15.16 19.90 1.70
C LEU A 101 14.31 20.46 2.83
N GLU A 102 13.37 21.34 2.45
CA GLU A 102 12.37 21.92 3.33
C GLU A 102 11.02 21.22 3.12
N HIS A 103 10.21 21.14 4.17
CA HIS A 103 8.84 20.61 4.09
C HIS A 103 8.77 19.20 3.45
N VAL A 104 9.59 18.28 3.94
CA VAL A 104 9.63 16.91 3.40
C VAL A 104 8.40 16.14 3.86
N TYR A 105 7.57 15.72 2.90
CA TYR A 105 6.38 14.92 3.14
C TYR A 105 6.40 13.65 2.31
N VAL A 106 5.71 12.63 2.80
CA VAL A 106 5.49 11.38 2.07
C VAL A 106 4.05 11.34 1.60
N TYR A 107 3.87 11.24 0.29
CA TYR A 107 2.58 11.13 -0.37
C TYR A 107 2.32 9.66 -0.72
N ARG A 108 1.25 9.08 -0.17
CA ARG A 108 0.75 7.75 -0.52
C ARG A 108 -0.39 7.95 -1.52
N ILE A 109 -0.26 7.39 -2.72
CA ILE A 109 -1.14 7.68 -3.85
C ILE A 109 -1.70 6.37 -4.40
N GLY A 110 -3.03 6.31 -4.49
CA GLY A 110 -3.77 5.12 -4.89
C GLY A 110 -4.37 4.38 -3.70
N ASP A 111 -4.99 3.26 -4.03
CA ASP A 111 -5.63 2.37 -3.09
C ASP A 111 -4.99 0.97 -3.21
N GLU A 112 -5.26 0.13 -2.23
CA GLU A 112 -4.84 -1.28 -2.23
C GLU A 112 -5.31 -2.02 -3.51
N PRO A 113 -4.52 -2.97 -4.02
CA PRO A 113 -3.32 -3.52 -3.40
C PRO A 113 -2.04 -2.75 -3.70
N ARG A 114 -2.08 -1.68 -4.50
CA ARG A 114 -0.87 -1.02 -5.02
C ARG A 114 -0.86 0.48 -4.75
N ILE A 115 -0.06 0.87 -3.78
CA ILE A 115 0.09 2.27 -3.38
C ILE A 115 1.44 2.79 -3.86
N VAL A 116 1.43 3.88 -4.62
CA VAL A 116 2.67 4.56 -5.02
C VAL A 116 3.04 5.55 -3.95
N ILE A 117 4.30 5.52 -3.53
CA ILE A 117 4.82 6.39 -2.47
C ILE A 117 5.80 7.38 -3.08
N LEU A 118 5.60 8.66 -2.80
CA LEU A 118 6.51 9.74 -3.16
C LEU A 118 6.93 10.50 -1.90
N ALA A 119 8.18 10.35 -1.47
CA ALA A 119 8.77 11.20 -0.44
C ALA A 119 9.39 12.41 -1.11
N LEU A 120 8.84 13.62 -0.91
CA LEU A 120 9.26 14.84 -1.60
C LEU A 120 9.45 15.98 -0.62
N GLY A 121 10.53 16.72 -0.79
CA GLY A 121 10.78 17.99 -0.11
C GLY A 121 11.15 19.09 -1.11
N THR A 122 10.93 20.33 -0.70
CA THR A 122 11.23 21.52 -1.50
C THR A 122 12.71 21.85 -1.40
N THR A 123 13.36 22.14 -2.52
CA THR A 123 14.73 22.66 -2.52
C THR A 123 14.78 24.02 -1.85
N LYS A 124 15.92 24.41 -1.26
CA LYS A 124 16.10 25.71 -0.57
C LYS A 124 15.80 26.94 -1.42
N ASP A 125 15.84 26.78 -2.74
CA ASP A 125 15.51 27.85 -3.69
C ASP A 125 14.02 27.90 -4.06
N GLY A 126 13.21 26.98 -3.55
CA GLY A 126 11.77 26.89 -3.75
C GLY A 126 11.34 26.40 -5.14
N GLN A 127 12.27 26.10 -6.05
CA GLN A 127 11.95 25.89 -7.47
C GLN A 127 11.62 24.45 -7.82
N ARG A 128 12.09 23.49 -7.02
CA ARG A 128 11.89 22.06 -7.29
C ARG A 128 11.47 21.31 -6.04
N LEU A 129 10.72 20.24 -6.26
CA LEU A 129 10.55 19.17 -5.30
C LEU A 129 11.53 18.06 -5.68
N VAL A 130 12.23 17.52 -4.69
CA VAL A 130 13.18 16.43 -4.86
C VAL A 130 12.93 15.39 -3.78
N GLY A 131 13.18 14.13 -4.11
CA GLY A 131 13.13 13.05 -3.14
C GLY A 131 13.09 11.70 -3.84
N PHE A 132 12.37 10.73 -3.30
CA PHE A 132 12.33 9.38 -3.86
C PHE A 132 10.91 8.86 -4.07
N ARG A 133 10.82 7.89 -4.97
CA ARG A 133 9.63 7.13 -5.31
C ARG A 133 9.84 5.68 -4.93
N THR A 134 8.80 5.03 -4.43
CA THR A 134 8.73 3.57 -4.31
C THR A 134 7.27 3.12 -4.48
N VAL A 135 7.03 1.82 -4.38
CA VAL A 135 5.70 1.20 -4.40
C VAL A 135 5.56 0.34 -3.16
N SER A 136 4.40 0.40 -2.53
CA SER A 136 3.97 -0.52 -1.49
C SER A 136 2.90 -1.43 -2.07
N ILE A 137 3.05 -2.73 -1.85
CA ILE A 137 1.96 -3.69 -2.05
C ILE A 137 1.36 -3.98 -0.68
N GLU A 138 0.08 -3.67 -0.57
CA GLU A 138 -0.71 -3.77 0.66
C GLU A 138 -1.99 -4.51 0.28
N THR A 139 -1.98 -5.83 0.40
CA THR A 139 -3.19 -6.63 0.30
C THR A 139 -3.88 -6.49 1.64
N GLY A 140 -4.73 -5.47 1.78
CA GLY A 140 -5.54 -5.36 2.99
C GLY A 140 -6.36 -6.63 3.14
N ASP A 141 -6.30 -7.22 4.33
CA ASP A 141 -7.19 -8.29 4.74
C ASP A 141 -8.63 -7.78 4.56
N ARG A 142 -9.25 -8.11 3.43
CA ARG A 142 -10.65 -7.74 3.18
C ARG A 142 -11.50 -8.70 4.00
N TYR A 143 -11.78 -8.33 5.24
CA TYR A 143 -12.77 -9.05 6.03
C TYR A 143 -14.18 -8.67 5.56
N ILE A 144 -15.02 -9.68 5.34
CA ILE A 144 -16.47 -9.48 5.20
C ILE A 144 -17.08 -9.80 6.55
N VAL A 145 -17.68 -8.80 7.19
CA VAL A 145 -18.48 -8.98 8.41
C VAL A 145 -19.90 -9.33 7.99
N LEU A 146 -20.36 -10.54 8.29
CA LEU A 146 -21.75 -10.95 8.11
C LEU A 146 -22.45 -10.93 9.47
N ARG A 147 -23.49 -10.11 9.61
CA ARG A 147 -24.38 -10.16 10.79
C ARG A 147 -25.47 -11.20 10.56
N THR A 148 -25.67 -12.12 11.50
CA THR A 148 -26.65 -13.20 11.35
C THR A 148 -27.91 -12.97 12.19
N ASN A 149 -29.06 -13.20 11.57
CA ASN A 149 -30.25 -13.74 12.23
C ASN A 149 -30.58 -15.02 11.44
N SER A 150 -30.78 -16.14 12.13
CA SER A 150 -30.93 -17.50 11.56
C SER A 150 -31.70 -17.57 10.23
N GLY A 151 -31.08 -18.08 9.16
CA GLY A 151 -31.67 -18.32 7.83
C GLY A 151 -30.61 -18.64 6.77
N SER A 152 -31.00 -19.24 5.63
CA SER A 152 -30.12 -19.39 4.44
C SER A 152 -30.11 -18.07 3.65
N TRP A 153 -28.94 -17.61 3.24
CA TRP A 153 -28.77 -16.37 2.46
C TRP A 153 -27.62 -16.50 1.45
N ILE A 154 -27.75 -15.78 0.33
CA ILE A 154 -26.69 -15.57 -0.65
C ILE A 154 -25.92 -14.31 -0.26
N SER A 155 -24.61 -14.41 -0.04
CA SER A 155 -23.75 -13.26 0.27
C SER A 155 -22.67 -13.09 -0.78
N THR A 156 -22.36 -11.83 -1.14
CA THR A 156 -21.24 -11.51 -2.02
C THR A 156 -19.94 -11.62 -1.22
N LEU A 157 -19.12 -12.63 -1.54
CA LEU A 157 -17.86 -12.98 -0.88
C LEU A 157 -16.64 -12.25 -1.45
N GLY A 158 -16.76 -11.64 -2.62
CA GLY A 158 -15.67 -10.92 -3.26
C GLY A 158 -16.09 -10.26 -4.57
N VAL A 159 -15.29 -9.30 -5.02
CA VAL A 159 -15.44 -8.65 -6.32
C VAL A 159 -14.12 -8.73 -7.08
N GLY A 160 -14.20 -8.89 -8.40
CA GLY A 160 -13.04 -8.85 -9.27
C GLY A 160 -12.26 -7.54 -9.11
N ALA A 161 -10.95 -7.56 -9.39
CA ALA A 161 -10.07 -6.39 -9.27
C ALA A 161 -10.52 -5.18 -10.10
N ASP A 162 -11.31 -5.40 -11.14
CA ASP A 162 -11.93 -4.40 -12.02
C ASP A 162 -13.40 -4.07 -11.66
N GLY A 163 -13.96 -4.72 -10.64
CA GLY A 163 -15.37 -4.64 -10.26
C GLY A 163 -16.33 -5.25 -11.28
N GLY A 164 -15.84 -5.94 -12.32
CA GLY A 164 -16.64 -6.46 -13.44
C GLY A 164 -17.40 -7.75 -13.12
N TRP A 165 -17.02 -8.45 -12.05
CA TRP A 165 -17.68 -9.65 -11.57
C TRP A 165 -17.65 -9.74 -10.05
N SER A 166 -18.54 -10.56 -9.49
CA SER A 166 -18.66 -10.81 -8.06
C SER A 166 -18.78 -12.30 -7.77
N ILE A 167 -18.25 -12.75 -6.64
CA ILE A 167 -18.46 -14.09 -6.10
C ILE A 167 -19.62 -14.00 -5.12
N SER A 168 -20.61 -14.85 -5.28
CA SER A 168 -21.71 -15.01 -4.33
C SER A 168 -21.84 -16.46 -3.92
N ALA A 169 -21.86 -16.77 -2.63
CA ALA A 169 -22.13 -18.13 -2.16
C ALA A 169 -23.39 -18.18 -1.32
N GLU A 170 -24.10 -19.31 -1.38
CA GLU A 170 -25.15 -19.62 -0.41
C GLU A 170 -24.51 -20.18 0.87
N ILE A 171 -24.57 -19.42 1.95
CA ILE A 171 -23.95 -19.85 3.21
C ILE A 171 -24.99 -20.65 3.98
N THR A 172 -24.93 -21.98 3.89
CA THR A 172 -25.71 -22.86 4.76
C THR A 172 -24.94 -23.10 6.06
N THR A 173 -25.33 -22.40 7.12
CA THR A 173 -24.76 -22.64 8.45
C THR A 173 -25.24 -24.01 8.96
N ILE A 174 -24.40 -25.05 8.85
CA ILE A 174 -24.64 -26.32 9.55
C ILE A 174 -24.01 -26.21 10.93
N PRO A 175 -24.80 -26.12 12.03
CA PRO A 175 -24.23 -26.13 13.36
C PRO A 175 -23.56 -27.49 13.60
N ARG A 176 -22.23 -27.51 13.60
CA ARG A 176 -21.46 -28.64 14.12
C ARG A 176 -21.29 -28.48 15.63
N SER A 177 -21.07 -29.59 16.33
CA SER A 177 -20.92 -29.64 17.80
C SER A 177 -19.70 -28.88 18.32
N ASP A 178 -18.79 -28.49 17.44
CA ASP A 178 -17.56 -27.72 17.68
C ASP A 178 -17.73 -26.21 17.39
N GLY A 179 -18.92 -25.77 16.96
CA GLY A 179 -19.18 -24.36 16.63
C GLY A 179 -18.73 -23.95 15.22
N THR A 180 -18.24 -24.88 14.39
CA THR A 180 -17.78 -24.57 13.04
C THR A 180 -18.94 -24.51 12.04
N SER A 181 -18.92 -23.53 11.13
CA SER A 181 -19.85 -23.41 10.00
C SER A 181 -19.13 -23.74 8.69
N VAL A 182 -19.84 -24.28 7.71
CA VAL A 182 -19.26 -24.59 6.38
C VAL A 182 -20.02 -23.84 5.31
N VAL A 183 -19.29 -23.22 4.37
CA VAL A 183 -19.87 -22.62 3.16
C VAL A 183 -20.05 -23.73 2.12
N THR A 184 -21.22 -23.82 1.49
CA THR A 184 -21.52 -24.78 0.43
C THR A 184 -21.91 -24.04 -0.84
N ASP A 185 -21.55 -24.54 -2.01
CA ASP A 185 -22.00 -24.05 -3.32
C ASP A 185 -21.72 -22.55 -3.62
N PRO A 186 -20.44 -22.15 -3.76
CA PRO A 186 -20.11 -20.84 -4.29
C PRO A 186 -20.49 -20.71 -5.76
N SER A 187 -20.97 -19.53 -6.15
CA SER A 187 -21.27 -19.16 -7.54
C SER A 187 -20.53 -17.87 -7.91
N VAL A 188 -20.06 -17.77 -9.15
CA VAL A 188 -19.41 -16.57 -9.67
C VAL A 188 -20.35 -15.93 -10.70
N CYS A 189 -20.60 -14.63 -10.57
CA CYS A 189 -21.57 -13.91 -11.40
C CYS A 189 -20.93 -12.64 -12.01
N GLY A 190 -21.01 -12.50 -13.33
CA GLY A 190 -20.54 -11.32 -14.06
C GLY A 190 -19.89 -11.63 -15.42
N PRO A 191 -19.79 -10.64 -16.33
CA PRO A 191 -19.08 -10.77 -17.59
C PRO A 191 -17.59 -11.08 -17.38
N GLN A 192 -17.04 -12.01 -18.18
CA GLN A 192 -15.63 -12.45 -18.10
C GLN A 192 -15.22 -13.05 -16.74
N SER A 193 -16.18 -13.58 -15.98
CA SER A 193 -15.91 -14.31 -14.75
C SER A 193 -14.97 -15.52 -14.99
N PRO A 194 -13.99 -15.77 -14.10
CA PRO A 194 -13.19 -16.98 -14.17
C PRO A 194 -14.05 -18.22 -13.90
N PRO A 195 -13.66 -19.41 -14.41
CA PRO A 195 -14.25 -20.68 -13.98
C PRO A 195 -14.22 -20.80 -12.46
N VAL A 196 -15.27 -21.35 -11.85
CA VAL A 196 -15.37 -21.55 -10.39
C VAL A 196 -14.18 -22.37 -9.87
N ASP A 197 -13.69 -23.32 -10.66
CA ASP A 197 -12.54 -24.18 -10.32
C ASP A 197 -11.19 -23.43 -10.26
N ASP A 198 -11.10 -22.24 -10.86
CA ASP A 198 -9.91 -21.37 -10.81
C ASP A 198 -9.97 -20.38 -9.62
N VAL A 199 -11.05 -20.43 -8.82
CA VAL A 199 -11.24 -19.61 -7.62
C VAL A 199 -10.96 -20.48 -6.40
N ASN A 200 -9.92 -20.13 -5.64
CA ASN A 200 -9.62 -20.83 -4.38
C ASN A 200 -10.68 -20.47 -3.33
N PHE A 201 -11.52 -21.44 -2.99
CA PHE A 201 -12.43 -21.33 -1.84
C PHE A 201 -11.73 -21.87 -0.60
N TRP A 202 -11.43 -20.99 0.34
CA TRP A 202 -10.88 -21.38 1.62
C TRP A 202 -12.00 -21.79 2.59
N THR A 203 -11.76 -22.84 3.38
CA THR A 203 -12.63 -23.20 4.50
C THR A 203 -12.20 -22.39 5.71
N PHE A 204 -13.13 -21.66 6.33
CA PHE A 204 -12.82 -20.79 7.46
C PHE A 204 -13.30 -21.38 8.77
N GLU A 205 -12.51 -21.20 9.83
CA GLU A 205 -12.93 -21.49 11.20
C GLU A 205 -13.63 -20.26 11.76
N VAL A 206 -14.86 -20.43 12.25
CA VAL A 206 -15.68 -19.34 12.78
C VAL A 206 -15.37 -19.18 14.27
N GLN A 207 -14.85 -18.03 14.69
CA GLN A 207 -14.81 -17.65 16.10
C GLN A 207 -16.08 -16.86 16.46
N SER A 208 -16.91 -17.45 17.30
CA SER A 208 -18.11 -16.81 17.87
C SER A 208 -17.70 -15.89 19.03
N GLU A 209 -17.46 -14.60 18.77
CA GLU A 209 -17.37 -13.58 19.82
C GLU A 209 -18.75 -12.96 20.07
N GLY A 210 -19.62 -13.64 20.83
CA GLY A 210 -20.82 -13.05 21.44
C GLY A 210 -21.86 -12.40 20.49
N GLU A 211 -23.02 -13.03 20.35
CA GLU A 211 -24.18 -12.53 19.57
C GLU A 211 -23.85 -12.00 18.16
N SER A 212 -23.83 -12.96 17.22
CA SER A 212 -24.30 -12.75 15.84
C SER A 212 -23.41 -12.00 14.86
N GLU A 213 -22.11 -11.84 15.12
CA GLU A 213 -21.15 -11.38 14.11
C GLU A 213 -20.26 -12.54 13.61
N LEU A 214 -20.29 -12.77 12.29
CA LEU A 214 -19.36 -13.62 11.57
C LEU A 214 -18.30 -12.72 10.91
N VAL A 215 -17.03 -12.98 11.17
CA VAL A 215 -15.92 -12.32 10.49
C VAL A 215 -15.25 -13.33 9.57
N LEU A 216 -15.35 -13.12 8.25
CA LEU A 216 -14.69 -13.95 7.24
C LEU A 216 -13.33 -13.35 6.90
N SER A 217 -12.27 -14.14 7.00
CA SER A 217 -10.88 -13.74 6.72
C SER A 217 -10.42 -14.38 5.42
N LEU A 218 -10.26 -13.63 4.33
CA LEU A 218 -9.73 -14.15 3.08
C LEU A 218 -8.18 -14.16 3.15
N PHE A 219 -7.57 -15.34 3.05
CA PHE A 219 -6.10 -15.51 2.98
C PHE A 219 -5.64 -15.62 1.51
#